data_AF-A0A4Q9W158-F1
#
_entry.id   AF-A0A4Q9W158-F1
#
_cell.length_a   1.000
_cell.length_b   1.000
_cell.length_c   1.000
_cell.angle_alpha   90.00
_cell.angle_beta   90.00
_cell.angle_gamma   90.00
#
_symmetry.space_group_name_H-M   'P 1'
#
loop_
_entity.id
_entity.type
_entity.pdbx_description
1 polymer ?
#
loop_
_entity_poly.entity_id
_entity_poly.type
_entity_poly.pdbx_seq_one_letter_code
_entity_poly.pdbx_strand_id
1 'polypeptide(L)' 'MATIRKSVGLVVVLFVLCGFIFPLTVTAIGQVAFPYQANGSLIKQDGKVIGSELIG' A
#
# COMPACT_ATOMS: atom_id res chain seq x y z
N MET A 1 26.39 -24.21 10.40
CA MET A 1 25.50 -23.96 9.23
C MET A 1 24.01 -23.88 9.54
N ALA A 2 23.44 -24.63 10.51
CA ALA A 2 21.98 -24.68 10.72
C ALA A 2 21.35 -23.32 11.07
N THR A 3 22.04 -22.47 11.83
CA THR A 3 21.54 -21.14 12.23
C THR A 3 21.36 -20.19 11.05
N ILE A 4 22.31 -20.17 10.10
CA ILE A 4 22.24 -19.27 8.92
C ILE A 4 20.99 -19.54 8.08
N ARG A 5 20.62 -20.81 7.90
CA ARG A 5 19.45 -21.20 7.11
C ARG A 5 18.14 -20.79 7.78
N LYS A 6 18.08 -20.84 9.12
CA LYS A 6 16.91 -20.38 9.89
C LYS A 6 16.81 -18.86 9.90
N SER A 7 17.92 -18.15 10.05
CA SER A 7 17.97 -16.69 10.02
C SER A 7 17.54 -16.13 8.66
N VAL A 8 18.05 -16.67 7.56
CA VAL A 8 17.64 -16.24 6.20
C VAL A 8 16.16 -16.54 5.95
N GLY A 9 15.67 -17.70 6.39
CA GLY A 9 14.25 -18.04 6.28
C GLY A 9 13.35 -17.01 6.98
N LEU A 10 13.70 -16.59 8.20
CA LEU A 10 12.95 -15.55 8.92
C LEU A 10 12.99 -14.20 8.22
N VAL A 11 14.15 -13.80 7.69
CA VAL A 11 14.28 -12.55 6.91
C VAL A 11 13.37 -12.56 5.69
N VAL A 12 13.35 -13.65 4.93
CA VAL A 12 12.49 -13.78 3.75
C VAL A 12 11.02 -13.75 4.15
N VAL A 13 10.63 -14.46 5.20
CA VAL A 13 9.24 -14.47 5.69
C VAL A 13 8.80 -13.06 6.11
N LEU A 14 9.61 -12.36 6.90
CA LEU A 14 9.29 -10.99 7.32
C LEU A 14 9.29 -10.01 6.15
N PHE A 15 10.22 -10.15 5.20
CA PHE A 15 10.25 -9.34 3.99
C PHE A 15 8.98 -9.51 3.17
N VAL A 16 8.50 -10.74 2.98
CA VAL A 16 7.26 -11.02 2.25
C VAL A 16 6.04 -10.48 3.01
N LEU A 17 5.99 -10.70 4.33
CA LEU A 17 4.89 -10.24 5.17
C LEU A 17 4.78 -8.72 5.16
N CYS A 18 5.87 -8.01 5.46
CA CYS A 18 5.88 -6.56 5.60
C CYS A 18 5.92 -5.84 4.25
N GLY A 19 6.61 -6.40 3.25
CA GLY A 19 6.81 -5.77 1.95
C GLY A 19 5.70 -6.03 0.94
N PHE A 20 4.96 -7.13 1.10
CA PHE A 20 3.90 -7.51 0.15
C PHE A 20 2.56 -7.71 0.84
N ILE A 21 2.48 -8.66 1.77
CA ILE A 21 1.19 -9.08 2.33
C ILE A 21 0.51 -7.89 3.02
N PHE A 22 1.22 -7.17 3.87
CA PHE A 22 0.70 -6.01 4.58
C PHE A 22 0.24 -4.87 3.62
N PRO A 23 1.10 -4.29 2.77
CA PRO A 23 0.70 -3.18 1.92
C PRO A 23 -0.40 -3.57 0.94
N LEU A 24 -0.34 -4.76 0.34
CA LEU A 24 -1.39 -5.21 -0.59
C LEU A 24 -2.73 -5.36 0.11
N THR A 25 -2.75 -5.90 1.33
CA THR A 25 -3.98 -6.02 2.11
C THR A 25 -4.57 -4.65 2.44
N VAL A 26 -3.74 -3.74 2.95
CA VAL A 26 -4.19 -2.37 3.29
C VAL A 26 -4.66 -1.63 2.04
N THR A 27 -3.93 -1.71 0.93
CA THR A 27 -4.34 -1.10 -0.34
C THR A 27 -5.63 -1.70 -0.86
N ALA A 28 -5.79 -3.03 -0.84
CA ALA A 28 -7.02 -3.68 -1.31
C ALA A 28 -8.23 -3.25 -0.46
N ILE A 29 -8.08 -3.24 0.87
CA ILE A 29 -9.14 -2.77 1.78
C ILE A 29 -9.45 -1.30 1.50
N GLY A 30 -8.44 -0.45 1.36
CA GLY A 30 -8.61 0.98 1.05
C GLY A 30 -9.35 1.20 -0.25
N GLN A 31 -9.02 0.45 -1.30
CA GLN A 31 -9.68 0.56 -2.61
C GLN A 31 -11.14 0.05 -2.57
N VAL A 32 -11.43 -1.00 -1.80
CA VAL A 32 -12.81 -1.54 -1.70
C VAL A 32 -13.71 -0.65 -0.83
N ALA A 33 -13.21 -0.21 0.32
CA ALA A 33 -14.01 0.54 1.28
C ALA A 33 -14.04 2.05 0.98
N PHE A 34 -12.94 2.63 0.51
CA PHE A 34 -12.76 4.08 0.36
C PHE A 34 -12.00 4.45 -0.94
N PRO A 35 -12.50 4.06 -2.13
CA PRO A 35 -11.78 4.24 -3.39
C PRO A 35 -11.44 5.70 -3.70
N TYR A 36 -12.33 6.65 -3.41
CA TYR A 36 -12.06 8.06 -3.69
C TYR A 36 -10.86 8.59 -2.89
N GLN A 37 -10.83 8.29 -1.59
CA GLN A 37 -9.76 8.71 -0.68
C GLN A 37 -8.46 7.94 -0.95
N ALA A 38 -8.55 6.63 -1.19
CA ALA A 38 -7.39 5.78 -1.52
C ALA A 38 -6.69 6.20 -2.81
N ASN A 39 -7.41 6.84 -3.74
CA ASN A 39 -6.86 7.40 -4.97
C ASN A 39 -6.49 8.89 -4.85
N GLY A 40 -6.44 9.44 -3.63
CA GLY A 40 -5.89 10.77 -3.36
C GLY A 40 -6.91 11.91 -3.30
N SER A 41 -8.22 11.63 -3.22
CA SER A 41 -9.28 12.65 -3.09
C SER A 41 -9.17 13.76 -4.14
N LEU A 42 -9.01 13.37 -5.40
CA LEU A 42 -8.66 14.27 -6.50
C LEU A 42 -9.84 15.15 -6.92
N ILE A 43 -9.60 16.46 -7.02
CA ILE A 43 -10.56 17.44 -7.54
C ILE A 43 -10.38 17.54 -9.06
N LYS A 44 -11.49 17.41 -9.78
CA LYS A 44 -11.55 17.55 -11.24
C LYS A 44 -12.39 18.75 -11.64
N GLN A 45 -11.86 19.59 -12.52
CA GLN A 45 -12.57 20.70 -13.15
C GLN A 45 -12.41 20.58 -14.66
N ASP A 46 -13.53 20.66 -15.39
CA ASP A 46 -13.56 20.52 -16.86
C ASP A 46 -12.87 19.25 -17.37
N GLY A 47 -13.01 18.14 -16.63
CA GLY A 47 -12.40 16.85 -16.97
C GLY A 47 -10.90 16.74 -16.66
N LYS A 48 -10.25 17.82 -16.19
CA LYS A 48 -8.85 17.84 -15.81
C LYS A 48 -8.68 17.78 -14.29
N VAL A 49 -7.72 16.99 -13.81
CA VAL A 49 -7.34 17.00 -12.39
C VAL A 49 -6.61 18.31 -12.09
N ILE A 50 -7.13 19.06 -11.11
CA ILE A 50 -6.59 20.36 -10.70
C ILE A 50 -5.92 20.34 -9.32
N GLY A 51 -6.09 19.26 -8.55
CA GLY A 51 -5.51 19.11 -7.21
C GLY A 51 -6.14 17.98 -6.41
N SER A 52 -6.00 18.02 -5.08
CA SER A 52 -6.73 17.16 -4.15
C SER A 52 -7.37 17.96 -3.01
N GLU A 53 -8.43 17.42 -2.42
CA GLU A 53 -9.13 18.05 -1.30
C GLU A 53 -8.25 18.25 -0.05
N LEU A 54 -7.15 17.48 0.05
CA LEU A 54 -6.31 17.41 1.25
C LEU A 54 -4.96 18.11 1.09
N ILE A 55 -4.62 18.57 -0.12
CA ILE A 55 -3.36 19.25 -0.42
C ILE A 55 -3.69 20.62 -1.01
N GLY A 56 -3.21 21.68 -0.34
CA GLY A 56 -3.26 23.06 -0.79
C GLY A 56 -1.89 23.56 -1.22
#